data_AF-A0A087BM70-F1
#
_entry.id   AF-A0A087BM70-F1
#
_cell.length_a   1.000
_cell.length_b   1.000
_cell.length_c   1.000
_cell.angle_alpha   90.00
_cell.angle_beta   90.00
_cell.angle_gamma   90.00
#
_symmetry.space_group_name_H-M   'P 1'
#
loop_
_entity.id
_entity.type
_entity.pdbx_description
1 polymer ?
#
loop_
_entity_poly.entity_id
_entity_poly.type
_entity_poly.pdbx_seq_one_letter_code
_entity_poly.pdbx_strand_id
1 'polypeptide(L)'
;MADGEHREEWSPIPLRYVIQGHVTTETLLIPVYLLACWLCGRIMPTIALSFGVLSASVIIAALASAIPNACILHAISVHERTDHPSPWYLVPQALCLALIAAVVVMVLTGGRIQALALGLIMAVVSLVVELLMLPRSKDQVMSRAKVRENMERTRDMTHEVFADEIAHLHDEQRRKLDEENRAHGIDRIHRS
;
A
#
# COMPACT_ATOMS: atom_id res chain seq x y z
N MET A 1 1.09 -44.93 -18.10
CA MET A 1 0.02 -44.01 -18.56
C MET A 1 -0.21 -43.06 -17.39
N ALA A 2 0.65 -42.05 -17.28
CA ALA A 2 0.33 -40.67 -17.68
C ALA A 2 -0.62 -40.00 -16.68
N ASP A 3 -0.18 -39.89 -15.43
CA ASP A 3 -0.68 -38.87 -14.50
C ASP A 3 -0.14 -37.53 -14.99
N GLY A 4 -0.90 -36.93 -15.91
CA GLY A 4 -0.74 -35.53 -16.27
C GLY A 4 -1.20 -34.67 -15.10
N GLU A 5 -0.40 -34.60 -14.04
CA GLU A 5 -0.46 -33.48 -13.11
C GLU A 5 -0.25 -32.22 -13.96
N HIS A 6 -1.34 -31.48 -14.20
CA HIS A 6 -1.27 -30.09 -14.57
C HIS A 6 -0.50 -29.37 -13.46
N ARG A 7 0.84 -29.35 -13.58
CA ARG A 7 1.67 -28.40 -12.85
C ARG A 7 1.21 -27.04 -13.34
N GLU A 8 0.34 -26.41 -12.57
CA GLU A 8 0.00 -25.01 -12.77
C GLU A 8 1.32 -24.27 -12.91
N GLU A 9 1.54 -23.70 -14.10
CA GLU A 9 2.76 -22.98 -14.41
C GLU A 9 2.81 -21.75 -13.51
N TRP A 10 3.60 -21.83 -12.43
CA TRP A 10 3.74 -20.73 -11.49
C TRP A 10 4.21 -19.49 -12.25
N SER A 11 3.42 -18.42 -12.17
CA SER A 11 3.73 -17.12 -12.75
C SER A 11 3.82 -16.08 -11.63
N PRO A 12 4.87 -15.24 -11.62
CA PRO A 12 5.03 -14.24 -10.59
C PRO A 12 3.93 -13.19 -10.66
N ILE A 13 3.54 -12.65 -9.49
CA ILE A 13 2.63 -11.50 -9.44
C ILE A 13 3.32 -10.33 -10.16
N PRO A 14 2.66 -9.65 -11.12
CA PRO A 14 3.25 -8.51 -11.79
C PRO A 14 3.67 -7.43 -10.79
N LEU A 15 4.89 -6.91 -10.94
CA LEU A 15 5.51 -5.95 -10.02
C LEU A 15 4.61 -4.74 -9.71
N ARG A 16 3.83 -4.27 -10.70
CA ARG A 16 2.87 -3.16 -10.52
C ARG A 16 1.87 -3.39 -9.37
N TYR A 17 1.39 -4.62 -9.22
CA TYR A 17 0.43 -4.96 -8.17
C TYR A 17 1.11 -5.11 -6.81
N VAL A 18 2.36 -5.59 -6.81
CA VAL A 18 3.20 -5.66 -5.59
C VAL A 18 3.49 -4.24 -5.07
N ILE A 19 3.85 -3.31 -5.98
CA ILE A 19 4.04 -1.90 -5.65
C ILE A 19 2.75 -1.29 -5.11
N GLN A 20 1.62 -1.50 -5.79
CA GLN A 20 0.32 -1.00 -5.32
C GLN A 20 -0.04 -1.53 -3.93
N GLY A 21 0.21 -2.82 -3.68
CA GLY A 21 0.04 -3.45 -2.37
C GLY A 21 0.87 -2.75 -1.29
N HIS A 22 2.18 -2.58 -1.51
CA HIS A 22 3.04 -1.90 -0.55
C HIS A 22 2.65 -0.43 -0.34
N VAL A 23 2.33 0.32 -1.40
CA VAL A 23 1.88 1.71 -1.26
C VAL A 23 0.61 1.79 -0.41
N THR A 24 -0.33 0.87 -0.62
CA THR A 24 -1.59 0.82 0.15
C THR A 24 -1.32 0.48 1.62
N THR A 25 -0.52 -0.55 1.88
CA THR A 25 -0.16 -0.97 3.23
C THR A 25 0.59 0.14 3.98
N GLU A 26 1.60 0.74 3.36
CA GLU A 26 2.37 1.84 3.96
C GLU A 26 1.47 3.04 4.26
N THR A 27 0.54 3.37 3.35
CA THR A 27 -0.43 4.46 3.57
C THR A 27 -1.31 4.19 4.79
N LEU A 28 -1.76 2.95 4.98
CA LEU A 28 -2.53 2.55 6.16
C LEU A 28 -1.69 2.56 7.45
N LEU A 29 -0.37 2.40 7.36
CA LEU A 29 0.54 2.41 8.50
C LEU A 29 1.05 3.79 8.90
N ILE A 30 0.92 4.82 8.04
CA ILE A 30 1.31 6.20 8.36
C ILE A 30 0.78 6.65 9.73
N PRO A 31 -0.52 6.50 10.09
CA PRO A 31 -1.01 6.90 11.40
C PRO A 31 -0.32 6.17 12.56
N VAL A 32 0.00 4.89 12.37
CA VAL A 32 0.68 4.06 13.38
C VAL A 32 2.12 4.52 13.56
N TYR A 33 2.85 4.78 12.47
CA TYR A 33 4.20 5.32 12.52
C TYR A 33 4.24 6.70 13.19
N LEU A 34 3.30 7.58 12.82
CA LEU A 34 3.20 8.92 13.42
C LEU A 34 2.96 8.84 14.92
N LEU A 35 2.02 8.00 15.36
CA LEU A 35 1.73 7.82 16.76
C LEU A 35 2.93 7.25 17.53
N ALA A 36 3.59 6.22 16.98
CA ALA A 36 4.75 5.60 17.60
C ALA A 36 5.92 6.60 17.74
N CYS A 37 6.28 7.29 16.65
CA CYS A 37 7.36 8.27 16.66
C CYS A 37 7.04 9.46 17.57
N TRP A 38 5.79 9.91 17.61
CA TRP A 38 5.34 10.96 18.53
C TRP A 38 5.46 10.53 20.00
N LEU A 39 4.99 9.32 20.35
CA LEU A 39 5.12 8.77 21.70
C LEU A 39 6.58 8.62 22.13
N CYS A 40 7.44 8.11 21.24
CA CYS A 40 8.88 8.02 21.50
C CYS A 40 9.50 9.41 21.73
N GLY A 41 9.12 10.42 20.95
CA GLY A 41 9.56 11.80 21.15
C GLY A 41 9.09 12.42 22.47
N ARG A 42 7.96 11.96 23.02
CA ARG A 42 7.47 12.38 24.35
C ARG A 42 8.29 11.79 25.49
N ILE A 43 8.78 10.57 25.33
CA ILE A 43 9.60 9.87 26.33
C ILE A 43 11.08 10.29 26.23
N MET A 44 11.56 10.53 25.01
CA MET A 44 12.95 10.90 24.71
C MET A 44 13.01 12.25 23.99
N PRO A 45 13.11 13.37 24.71
CA PRO A 45 13.12 14.71 24.11
C PRO A 45 14.26 14.96 23.12
N THR A 46 15.37 14.23 23.23
CA THR A 46 16.53 14.32 22.33
C THR A 46 16.22 13.91 20.88
N ILE A 47 15.15 13.12 20.68
CA ILE A 47 14.70 12.69 19.35
C ILE A 47 13.39 13.37 18.93
N ALA A 48 12.88 14.32 19.74
CA ALA A 48 11.65 15.01 19.43
C ALA A 48 11.81 15.89 18.18
N LEU A 49 10.80 15.84 17.32
CA LEU A 49 10.68 16.63 16.11
C LEU A 49 9.44 17.52 16.22
N SER A 50 9.48 18.67 15.56
CA SER A 50 8.26 19.46 15.37
C SER A 50 7.24 18.64 14.56
N PHE A 51 5.96 18.80 14.85
CA PHE A 51 4.91 17.96 14.27
C PHE A 51 4.95 17.95 12.73
N GLY A 52 5.15 19.11 12.09
CA GLY A 52 5.23 19.21 10.63
C GLY A 52 6.40 18.45 10.02
N VAL A 53 7.57 18.49 10.67
CA VAL A 53 8.75 17.73 10.22
C VAL A 53 8.52 16.24 10.42
N LEU A 54 8.00 15.84 11.59
CA LEU A 54 7.66 14.46 11.89
C LEU A 54 6.68 13.89 10.84
N SER A 55 5.61 14.62 10.54
CA SER A 55 4.61 14.19 9.57
C SER A 55 5.18 14.06 8.17
N ALA A 56 5.95 15.06 7.71
CA ALA A 56 6.58 15.03 6.41
C ALA A 56 7.57 13.87 6.29
N SER A 57 8.43 13.67 7.30
CA SER A 57 9.42 12.58 7.31
C SER A 57 8.77 11.21 7.23
N VAL A 58 7.74 10.95 8.03
CA VAL A 58 7.06 9.64 8.04
C VAL A 58 6.34 9.39 6.72
N ILE A 59 5.60 10.37 6.19
CA ILE A 59 4.86 10.22 4.92
C ILE A 59 5.84 9.96 3.77
N ILE A 60 6.87 10.80 3.64
CA ILE A 60 7.86 10.66 2.56
C ILE A 60 8.59 9.32 2.68
N ALA A 61 9.03 8.94 3.89
CA ALA A 61 9.77 7.70 4.08
C ALA A 61 8.93 6.47 3.78
N ALA A 62 7.70 6.40 4.29
CA ALA A 62 6.79 5.27 4.07
C ALA A 62 6.52 5.09 2.57
N LEU A 63 6.14 6.15 1.86
CA LEU A 63 5.83 6.08 0.43
C LEU A 63 7.07 5.81 -0.44
N ALA A 64 8.21 6.44 -0.12
CA ALA A 64 9.45 6.21 -0.86
C ALA A 64 9.99 4.79 -0.67
N SER A 65 9.74 4.18 0.49
CA SER A 65 10.17 2.80 0.77
C SER A 65 9.31 1.73 0.08
N ALA A 66 8.08 2.05 -0.32
CA ALA A 66 7.15 1.09 -0.93
C ALA A 66 7.71 0.48 -2.22
N ILE A 67 8.38 1.28 -3.05
CA ILE A 67 8.98 0.82 -4.32
C ILE A 67 10.12 -0.17 -4.08
N PRO A 68 11.20 0.18 -3.34
CA PRO A 68 12.29 -0.76 -3.11
C PRO A 68 11.84 -1.99 -2.30
N ASN A 69 10.92 -1.85 -1.35
CA ASN A 69 10.34 -3.01 -0.63
C ASN A 69 9.59 -3.96 -1.56
N ALA A 70 8.82 -3.41 -2.51
CA ALA A 70 8.16 -4.20 -3.55
C ALA A 70 9.16 -4.91 -4.47
N CYS A 71 10.26 -4.24 -4.84
CA CYS A 71 11.32 -4.85 -5.64
C CYS A 71 12.03 -5.98 -4.89
N ILE A 72 12.33 -5.81 -3.59
CA ILE A 72 12.91 -6.85 -2.74
C ILE A 72 11.98 -8.06 -2.70
N LEU A 73 10.70 -7.85 -2.39
CA LEU A 73 9.72 -8.93 -2.30
C LEU A 73 9.54 -9.64 -3.64
N HIS A 74 9.45 -8.88 -4.73
CA HIS A 74 9.29 -9.44 -6.06
C HIS A 74 10.52 -10.28 -6.46
N ALA A 75 11.73 -9.77 -6.23
CA ALA A 75 12.97 -10.51 -6.52
C ALA A 75 13.05 -11.83 -5.74
N ILE A 76 12.70 -11.83 -4.46
CA ILE A 76 12.69 -13.04 -3.63
C ILE A 76 11.60 -14.00 -4.10
N SER A 77 10.38 -13.51 -4.39
CA SER A 77 9.28 -14.35 -4.88
C SER A 77 9.61 -15.04 -6.21
N VAL A 78 10.30 -14.32 -7.12
CA VAL A 78 10.80 -14.86 -8.40
C VAL A 78 11.91 -15.89 -8.19
N HIS A 79 12.83 -15.63 -7.26
CA HIS A 79 13.93 -16.54 -6.97
C HIS A 79 13.44 -17.85 -6.32
N GLU A 80 12.54 -17.75 -5.34
CA GLU A 80 12.01 -18.90 -4.60
C GLU A 80 10.83 -19.58 -5.31
N ARG A 81 10.31 -19.00 -6.41
CA ARG A 81 9.11 -19.45 -7.13
C ARG A 81 7.91 -19.69 -6.21
N THR A 82 7.73 -18.79 -5.24
CA THR A 82 6.67 -18.84 -4.24
C THR A 82 6.10 -17.45 -4.03
N ASP A 83 4.80 -17.39 -3.74
CA ASP A 83 4.11 -16.15 -3.39
C ASP A 83 4.23 -15.82 -1.90
N HIS A 84 4.68 -16.79 -1.11
CA HIS A 84 4.86 -16.68 0.33
C HIS A 84 6.32 -16.98 0.67
N PRO A 85 7.22 -16.00 0.46
CA PRO A 85 8.61 -16.17 0.80
C PRO A 85 8.77 -16.32 2.32
N SER A 86 9.90 -16.90 2.74
CA SER A 86 10.13 -17.20 4.15
C SER A 86 10.33 -15.93 4.99
N PRO A 87 9.86 -15.85 6.26
CA PRO A 87 9.83 -14.63 7.08
C PRO A 87 11.15 -13.85 7.21
N TRP A 88 12.28 -14.44 6.82
CA TRP A 88 13.57 -13.75 6.77
C TRP A 88 13.56 -12.53 5.84
N TYR A 89 12.69 -12.46 4.82
CA TYR A 89 12.60 -11.30 3.91
C TYR A 89 12.11 -10.02 4.59
N LEU A 90 11.48 -10.13 5.77
CA LEU A 90 11.02 -8.97 6.56
C LEU A 90 12.19 -8.12 7.05
N VAL A 91 13.36 -8.76 7.29
CA VAL A 91 14.57 -8.07 7.76
C VAL A 91 15.10 -7.07 6.73
N PRO A 92 15.37 -7.43 5.46
CA PRO A 92 15.81 -6.47 4.46
C PRO A 92 14.76 -5.40 4.15
N GLN A 93 13.47 -5.70 4.24
CA GLN A 93 12.41 -4.69 4.07
C GLN A 93 12.40 -3.66 5.21
N ALA A 94 12.44 -4.12 6.46
CA ALA A 94 12.53 -3.25 7.62
C ALA A 94 13.83 -2.42 7.59
N LEU A 95 14.95 -3.00 7.16
CA LEU A 95 16.21 -2.27 6.98
C LEU A 95 16.11 -1.21 5.89
N CYS A 96 15.46 -1.52 4.75
CA CYS A 96 15.25 -0.56 3.68
C CYS A 96 14.41 0.64 4.16
N LEU A 97 13.31 0.38 4.87
CA LEU A 97 12.48 1.41 5.49
C LEU A 97 13.29 2.26 6.48
N ALA A 98 14.07 1.64 7.37
CA ALA A 98 14.92 2.35 8.33
C ALA A 98 15.91 3.29 7.64
N LEU A 99 16.59 2.81 6.58
CA LEU A 99 17.57 3.59 5.85
C LEU A 99 16.92 4.78 5.14
N ILE A 100 15.79 4.58 4.47
CA ILE A 100 15.07 5.65 3.78
C ILE A 100 14.57 6.69 4.79
N ALA A 101 13.97 6.25 5.90
CA ALA A 101 13.53 7.14 6.97
C ALA A 101 14.69 7.94 7.57
N ALA A 102 15.83 7.30 7.84
CA ALA A 102 17.02 7.97 8.34
C ALA A 102 17.53 9.02 7.34
N VAL A 103 17.61 8.70 6.05
CA VAL A 103 18.02 9.64 5.00
C VAL A 103 17.06 10.82 4.93
N VAL A 104 15.76 10.59 4.92
CA VAL A 104 14.73 11.64 4.85
C VAL A 104 14.84 12.60 6.02
N VAL A 105 14.94 12.10 7.25
CA VAL A 105 15.10 12.97 8.43
C VAL A 105 16.43 13.70 8.40
N MET A 106 17.52 13.02 8.03
CA MET A 106 18.83 13.63 7.95
C MET A 106 18.86 14.79 6.95
N VAL A 107 18.15 14.68 5.82
CA VAL A 107 17.99 15.75 4.84
C VAL A 107 17.12 16.89 5.36
N LEU A 108 16.04 16.60 6.08
CA LEU A 108 15.10 17.61 6.56
C LEU A 108 15.58 18.36 7.81
N THR A 109 16.36 17.73 8.69
CA THR A 109 16.74 18.31 9.99
C THR A 109 18.24 18.40 10.23
N GLY A 110 19.06 17.65 9.48
CA GLY A 110 20.50 17.50 9.75
C GLY A 110 20.83 16.68 11.00
N GLY A 111 19.84 16.24 11.78
CA GLY A 111 20.00 15.56 13.05
C GLY A 111 20.27 14.07 12.90
N ARG A 112 21.52 13.63 13.11
CA ARG A 112 21.92 12.21 13.00
C ARG A 112 21.20 11.29 14.00
N ILE A 113 21.04 11.76 15.24
CA ILE A 113 20.38 10.98 16.30
C ILE A 113 18.89 10.83 16.00
N GLN A 114 18.23 11.92 15.59
CA GLN A 114 16.82 11.91 15.18
C GLN A 114 16.59 10.99 13.97
N ALA A 115 17.49 11.03 12.99
CA ALA A 115 17.44 10.19 11.81
C ALA A 115 17.51 8.69 12.15
N LEU A 116 18.50 8.30 12.94
CA LEU A 116 18.64 6.91 13.39
C LEU A 116 17.45 6.46 14.23
N ALA A 117 16.97 7.31 15.15
CA ALA A 117 15.83 6.99 16.00
C ALA A 117 14.55 6.81 15.19
N LEU A 118 14.23 7.73 14.27
CA LEU A 118 13.02 7.61 13.45
C LEU A 118 13.08 6.36 12.56
N GLY A 119 14.22 6.12 11.92
CA GLY A 119 14.41 4.93 11.09
C GLY A 119 14.23 3.64 11.89
N LEU A 120 14.79 3.57 13.09
CA LEU A 120 14.64 2.42 13.97
C LEU A 120 13.19 2.22 14.41
N ILE A 121 12.49 3.28 14.83
CA ILE A 121 11.09 3.20 15.28
C ILE A 121 10.21 2.70 14.13
N MET A 122 10.34 3.27 12.94
CA MET A 122 9.54 2.86 11.78
C MET A 122 9.79 1.39 11.40
N ALA A 123 11.05 0.95 11.39
CA ALA A 123 11.39 -0.44 11.11
C ALA A 123 10.84 -1.40 12.17
N VAL A 124 10.92 -1.06 13.46
CA VAL A 124 10.35 -1.87 14.54
C VAL A 124 8.84 -1.98 14.40
N VAL A 125 8.15 -0.86 14.12
CA VAL A 125 6.69 -0.87 13.93
C VAL A 125 6.31 -1.73 12.73
N SER A 126 6.98 -1.54 11.58
CA SER A 126 6.75 -2.33 10.37
C SER A 126 6.93 -3.83 10.65
N LEU A 127 8.05 -4.22 11.26
CA LEU A 127 8.35 -5.61 11.57
C LEU A 127 7.35 -6.22 12.57
N VAL A 128 6.93 -5.48 13.60
CA VAL A 128 5.93 -5.95 14.56
C VAL A 128 4.58 -6.16 13.88
N VAL A 129 4.15 -5.21 13.04
CA VAL A 129 2.88 -5.34 12.32
C VAL A 129 2.91 -6.52 11.37
N GLU A 130 3.97 -6.67 10.57
CA GLU A 130 4.09 -7.78 9.64
C GLU A 130 4.18 -9.13 10.36
N LEU A 131 4.86 -9.20 11.51
CA LEU A 131 4.89 -10.39 12.37
C LEU A 131 3.50 -10.75 12.93
N LEU A 132 2.68 -9.75 13.24
CA LEU A 132 1.30 -9.95 13.69
C LEU A 132 0.35 -10.34 12.55
N MET A 133 0.65 -9.91 11.32
CA MET A 133 -0.14 -10.21 10.11
C MET A 133 0.29 -11.51 9.40
N LEU A 134 1.44 -12.08 9.77
CA LEU A 134 1.89 -13.37 9.24
C LEU A 134 0.82 -14.45 9.50
N PRO A 135 0.37 -15.18 8.46
CA PRO A 135 -0.62 -16.23 8.62
C PRO A 135 -0.10 -17.29 9.60
N ARG A 136 -0.88 -17.54 10.66
CA ARG A 136 -0.49 -18.47 11.74
C ARG A 136 -0.60 -19.93 11.33
N SER A 137 -1.30 -20.24 10.23
CA SER A 137 -1.46 -21.58 9.69
C SER A 137 -1.43 -21.55 8.16
N LYS A 138 -0.91 -22.62 7.54
CA LYS A 138 -0.91 -22.78 6.07
C LYS A 138 -2.32 -22.71 5.47
N ASP A 139 -3.35 -23.08 6.23
CA ASP A 139 -4.76 -22.99 5.81
C ASP A 139 -5.28 -21.54 5.66
N GLN A 140 -4.58 -20.55 6.24
CA GLN A 140 -4.92 -19.12 6.08
C GLN A 140 -4.35 -18.53 4.79
N VAL A 141 -3.47 -19.25 4.10
CA VAL A 141 -2.92 -18.84 2.82
C VAL A 141 -3.97 -19.12 1.75
N MET A 142 -4.77 -18.12 1.42
CA MET A 142 -5.77 -18.25 0.37
C MET A 142 -5.10 -18.39 -1.00
N SER A 143 -5.47 -19.43 -1.74
CA SER A 143 -5.09 -19.56 -3.15
C SER A 143 -5.56 -18.34 -3.95
N ARG A 144 -4.75 -17.90 -4.93
CA ARG A 144 -5.04 -16.78 -5.83
C ARG A 144 -6.43 -16.89 -6.48
N ALA A 145 -6.84 -18.10 -6.85
CA ALA A 145 -8.15 -18.37 -7.43
C ALA A 145 -9.29 -18.01 -6.45
N LYS A 146 -9.13 -18.38 -5.18
CA LYS A 146 -10.11 -18.14 -4.12
C LYS A 146 -10.17 -16.67 -3.70
N VAL A 147 -9.04 -15.95 -3.74
CA VAL A 147 -9.01 -14.48 -3.54
C VAL A 147 -9.76 -13.78 -4.67
N ARG A 148 -9.52 -14.19 -5.92
CA ARG A 148 -10.20 -13.64 -7.09
C ARG A 148 -11.70 -13.88 -7.05
N GLU A 149 -12.11 -15.11 -6.73
CA GLU A 149 -13.52 -15.48 -6.54
C GLU A 149 -14.18 -14.62 -5.45
N ASN A 150 -13.52 -14.42 -4.31
CA ASN A 150 -14.03 -13.55 -3.26
C ASN A 150 -14.09 -12.07 -3.67
N MET A 151 -13.13 -11.60 -4.46
CA MET A 151 -13.13 -10.23 -4.99
C MET A 151 -14.26 -10.01 -5.99
N GLU A 152 -14.49 -10.97 -6.90
CA GLU A 152 -15.60 -10.95 -7.86
C GLU A 152 -16.94 -10.98 -7.11
N ARG A 153 -17.08 -11.87 -6.13
CA ARG A 153 -18.28 -11.92 -5.27
C ARG A 153 -18.51 -10.62 -4.50
N THR A 154 -17.45 -10.00 -3.98
CA THR A 154 -17.54 -8.71 -3.27
C THR A 154 -17.92 -7.59 -4.22
N ARG A 155 -17.37 -7.58 -5.43
CA ARG A 155 -17.72 -6.63 -6.48
C ARG A 155 -19.19 -6.77 -6.87
N ASP A 156 -19.68 -7.99 -7.04
CA ASP A 156 -21.08 -8.25 -7.40
C ASP A 156 -22.03 -7.77 -6.31
N MET A 157 -21.74 -8.10 -5.03
CA MET A 157 -22.51 -7.57 -3.89
C MET A 157 -22.45 -6.05 -3.81
N THR A 158 -21.30 -5.44 -4.07
CA THR A 158 -21.15 -3.97 -4.08
C THR A 158 -21.97 -3.35 -5.20
N HIS A 159 -21.95 -3.95 -6.40
CA HIS A 159 -22.74 -3.48 -7.53
C HIS A 159 -24.24 -3.62 -7.28
N GLU A 160 -24.68 -4.69 -6.62
CA GLU A 160 -26.09 -4.85 -6.22
C GLU A 160 -26.52 -3.84 -5.16
N VAL A 161 -25.70 -3.59 -4.15
CA VAL A 161 -26.04 -2.67 -3.04
C VAL A 161 -26.00 -1.20 -3.47
N PHE A 162 -25.07 -0.83 -4.35
CA PHE A 162 -24.89 0.56 -4.79
C PHE A 162 -25.50 0.87 -6.17
N ALA A 163 -26.25 -0.06 -6.78
CA ALA A 163 -26.84 0.12 -8.12
C ALA A 163 -27.69 1.39 -8.24
N ASP A 164 -28.58 1.62 -7.27
CA ASP A 164 -29.48 2.78 -7.26
C ASP A 164 -28.71 4.10 -7.07
N GLU A 165 -27.69 4.10 -6.21
CA GLU A 165 -26.85 5.28 -5.97
C GLU A 165 -26.00 5.65 -7.19
N ILE A 166 -25.46 4.64 -7.89
CA ILE A 166 -24.70 4.84 -9.13
C ILE A 166 -25.61 5.36 -10.25
N ALA A 167 -26.85 4.87 -10.35
CA ALA A 167 -27.84 5.35 -11.31
C ALA A 167 -28.20 6.83 -11.06
N HIS A 168 -28.44 7.21 -9.81
CA HIS A 168 -28.71 8.60 -9.44
C HIS A 168 -27.54 9.54 -9.75
N LEU A 169 -26.30 9.11 -9.50
CA LEU A 169 -25.09 9.87 -9.84
C LEU A 169 -24.91 10.05 -11.36
N HIS A 170 -25.18 9.00 -12.13
CA HIS A 170 -25.13 9.07 -13.59
C HIS A 170 -26.19 10.04 -14.15
N ASP A 171 -27.41 10.00 -13.63
CA ASP A 171 -28.50 10.90 -14.05
C ASP A 171 -28.21 12.36 -13.69
N GLU A 172 -27.63 12.62 -12.51
CA GLU A 172 -27.19 13.97 -12.12
C GLU A 172 -26.04 14.49 -12.98
N GLN A 173 -25.02 13.67 -13.24
CA GLN A 173 -23.90 14.06 -14.10
C GLN A 173 -24.37 14.33 -15.53
N ARG A 174 -25.29 13.51 -16.04
CA ARG A 174 -25.88 13.71 -17.38
C ARG A 174 -26.71 14.98 -17.45
N ARG A 175 -27.51 15.29 -16.42
CA ARG A 175 -28.24 16.58 -16.33
C ARG A 175 -27.29 17.77 -16.27
N LYS A 176 -26.19 17.70 -15.51
CA LYS A 176 -25.20 18.78 -15.44
C LYS A 176 -24.49 18.99 -16.77
N LEU A 177 -24.08 17.91 -17.45
CA LEU A 177 -23.50 17.96 -18.79
C LEU A 177 -24.48 18.54 -19.82
N ASP A 178 -25.76 18.17 -19.75
CA ASP A 178 -26.79 18.73 -20.64
C ASP A 178 -27.07 20.22 -20.36
N GLU A 179 -27.05 20.64 -19.09
CA GLU A 179 -27.18 22.05 -18.69
C GLU A 179 -25.96 22.87 -19.14
N GLU A 180 -24.75 22.33 -19.01
CA GLU A 180 -23.50 22.95 -19.44
C GLU A 180 -23.42 23.05 -20.97
N ASN A 181 -23.81 21.99 -21.71
CA ASN A 181 -23.89 21.99 -23.17
C ASN A 181 -24.93 22.98 -23.71
N ARG A 182 -26.07 23.15 -23.03
CA ARG A 182 -27.07 24.19 -23.37
C ARG A 182 -26.55 25.59 -23.09
N ALA A 183 -25.83 25.79 -21.99
CA ALA A 183 -25.22 27.08 -21.66
C ALA A 183 -24.13 27.49 -22.65
N HIS A 184 -23.38 26.52 -23.20
CA HIS A 184 -22.35 26.75 -24.23
C HIS A 184 -22.88 26.74 -25.67
N GLY A 185 -24.20 26.56 -25.89
CA GLY A 185 -24.83 26.74 -27.20
C GLY A 185 -24.52 25.66 -28.25
N ILE A 186 -24.01 24.49 -27.84
CA ILE A 186 -23.59 23.40 -28.74
C ILE A 186 -24.78 22.79 -29.50
N ASP A 187 -25.99 22.88 -28.95
CA ASP A 187 -27.24 22.38 -29.58
C ASP A 187 -27.63 23.08 -30.90
N ARG A 188 -27.01 24.22 -31.25
CA ARG A 188 -27.27 24.91 -32.53
C ARG A 188 -26.50 24.36 -33.73
N ILE A 189 -25.50 23.50 -33.52
CA ILE A 189 -24.61 23.03 -34.60
C ILE A 189 -25.20 21.81 -35.36
N HIS A 190 -26.14 21.07 -34.78
CA HIS A 190 -26.73 19.88 -35.41
C HIS A 190 -28.11 20.06 -36.07
N ARG A 191 -28.59 21.31 -36.22
CA ARG A 191 -29.87 21.61 -36.91
C ARG A 191 -29.75 22.52 -38.15
N SER A 192 -28.57 22.62 -38.77
CA SER A 192 -28.41 23.25 -40.09
C SER A 192 -28.22 22.21 -41.19
#